data_AF-A0A497UUR5-F1
#
_entry.id   AF-A0A497UUR5-F1
#
_cell.length_a   1.000
_cell.length_b   1.000
_cell.length_c   1.000
_cell.angle_alpha   90.00
_cell.angle_beta   90.00
_cell.angle_gamma   90.00
#
_symmetry.space_group_name_H-M   'P 1'
#
loop_
_entity.id
_entity.type
_entity.pdbx_description
1 polymer ?
#
loop_
_entity_poly.entity_id
_entity_poly.type
_entity_poly.pdbx_seq_one_letter_code
_entity_poly.pdbx_strand_id
1 'polypeptide(L)'
;MNTVIVLSKDFAANESAVVDLKSCGLVNPLNALIFQNKTGQSAKFLWQGDIFYNKEKAGYFKEINNDLGVKVSHYEGFITVTNGGGEQYLEGALKP
;
A
#
# COMPACT_ATOMS: atom_id res chain seq x y z
N MET A 1 -5.01 1.11 -18.58
CA MET A 1 -4.24 1.30 -17.33
C MET A 1 -4.75 0.25 -16.35
N ASN A 2 -3.93 -0.74 -16.00
CA ASN A 2 -4.34 -1.83 -15.11
C ASN A 2 -4.13 -1.38 -13.67
N THR A 3 -5.21 -1.19 -12.92
CA THR A 3 -5.16 -1.00 -11.46
C THR A 3 -5.40 -2.37 -10.82
N VAL A 4 -4.57 -2.75 -9.86
CA VAL A 4 -4.74 -4.01 -9.12
C VAL A 4 -5.25 -3.68 -7.72
N ILE A 5 -6.49 -4.09 -7.42
CA ILE A 5 -7.01 -4.02 -6.05
C ILE A 5 -6.28 -5.07 -5.23
N VAL A 6 -5.62 -4.63 -4.15
CA VAL A 6 -4.84 -5.52 -3.27
C VAL A 6 -5.48 -5.75 -1.91
N LEU A 7 -6.46 -4.90 -1.56
CA LEU A 7 -7.12 -4.92 -0.27
C LEU A 7 -8.47 -4.19 -0.40
N SER A 8 -9.53 -4.74 0.18
CA SER A 8 -10.83 -4.08 0.31
C SER A 8 -11.54 -4.69 1.51
N LYS A 9 -11.59 -3.96 2.62
CA LYS A 9 -12.28 -4.39 3.85
C LYS A 9 -12.47 -3.25 4.84
N ASP A 10 -13.30 -3.49 5.85
CA ASP A 10 -13.36 -2.67 7.06
C ASP A 10 -12.18 -3.03 8.00
N PHE A 11 -11.59 -1.99 8.60
CA PHE A 11 -10.51 -2.10 9.57
C PHE A 11 -10.94 -1.54 10.93
N ALA A 12 -10.61 -2.27 12.00
CA ALA A 12 -10.63 -1.73 13.34
C ALA A 12 -9.46 -0.74 13.55
N ALA A 13 -9.52 0.07 14.60
CA ALA A 13 -8.44 0.98 14.96
C ALA A 13 -7.12 0.21 15.18
N ASN A 14 -6.04 0.66 14.55
CA ASN A 14 -4.70 0.04 14.59
C ASN A 14 -4.62 -1.41 14.05
N GLU A 15 -5.68 -1.92 13.44
CA GLU A 15 -5.65 -3.24 12.81
C GLU A 15 -4.66 -3.26 11.64
N SER A 16 -3.98 -4.39 11.45
CA SER A 16 -3.05 -4.59 10.35
C SER A 16 -3.49 -5.72 9.42
N ALA A 17 -3.23 -5.56 8.13
CA ALA A 17 -3.39 -6.60 7.13
C ALA A 17 -2.09 -6.76 6.33
N VAL A 18 -1.80 -8.00 5.94
CA VAL A 18 -0.64 -8.34 5.12
C VAL A 18 -1.13 -8.74 3.73
N VAL A 19 -0.47 -8.21 2.70
CA VAL A 19 -0.77 -8.49 1.30
C VAL A 19 0.50 -9.03 0.63
N ASP A 20 0.37 -10.13 -0.10
CA ASP A 20 1.42 -10.67 -0.98
C ASP A 20 1.35 -10.03 -2.37
N LEU A 21 2.35 -9.22 -2.72
CA LEU A 21 2.41 -8.54 -4.01
C LEU A 21 2.73 -9.48 -5.17
N LYS A 22 3.43 -10.60 -4.92
CA LYS A 22 3.82 -11.56 -5.97
C LYS A 22 2.61 -12.32 -6.47
N SER A 23 1.76 -12.75 -5.55
CA SER A 23 0.48 -13.41 -5.88
C SER A 23 -0.48 -12.49 -6.64
N CYS A 24 -0.33 -11.17 -6.51
CA CYS A 24 -1.05 -10.18 -7.32
C CYS A 24 -0.49 -10.01 -8.75
N GLY A 25 0.53 -10.77 -9.14
CA GLY A 25 1.12 -10.73 -10.48
C GLY A 25 2.00 -9.51 -10.75
N LEU A 26 2.40 -8.77 -9.70
CA LEU A 26 3.23 -7.58 -9.83
C LEU A 26 4.70 -7.96 -9.66
N VAL A 27 5.43 -7.97 -10.78
CA VAL A 27 6.87 -8.30 -10.78
C VAL A 27 7.75 -7.06 -10.88
N ASN A 28 7.32 -6.01 -11.58
CA ASN A 28 7.85 -4.64 -11.54
C ASN A 28 7.29 -3.83 -12.72
N PRO A 29 7.32 -2.48 -12.68
CA PRO A 29 7.59 -1.64 -11.52
C PRO A 29 6.31 -1.27 -10.76
N LEU A 30 6.36 -1.34 -9.43
CA LEU A 30 5.34 -0.73 -8.57
C LEU A 30 5.54 0.79 -8.65
N ASN A 31 4.54 1.58 -9.07
CA ASN A 31 4.67 3.04 -9.10
C ASN A 31 4.03 3.68 -7.87
N ALA A 32 2.77 3.35 -7.60
CA ALA A 32 2.02 3.95 -6.51
C ALA A 32 1.08 2.97 -5.83
N LEU A 33 0.95 3.12 -4.51
CA LEU A 33 -0.07 2.49 -3.68
C LEU A 33 -1.03 3.59 -3.21
N ILE A 34 -2.31 3.41 -3.47
CA ILE A 34 -3.35 4.39 -3.13
C ILE A 34 -4.40 3.68 -2.29
N PHE A 35 -4.76 4.29 -1.16
CA PHE A 35 -5.89 3.91 -0.34
C PHE A 35 -6.99 4.95 -0.43
N GLN A 36 -8.23 4.50 -0.43
CA GLN A 36 -9.42 5.34 -0.35
C GLN A 36 -10.40 4.76 0.67
N ASN A 37 -11.13 5.65 1.34
CA ASN A 37 -12.26 5.26 2.20
C ASN A 37 -13.59 5.72 1.59
N LYS A 38 -14.69 5.39 2.26
CA LYS A 38 -16.06 5.74 1.81
C LYS A 38 -16.36 7.24 1.87
N THR A 39 -15.57 8.03 2.61
CA THR A 39 -15.79 9.48 2.76
C THR A 39 -15.02 10.32 1.74
N GLY A 40 -14.29 9.67 0.82
CA GLY A 40 -13.51 10.34 -0.23
C GLY A 40 -12.12 10.80 0.20
N GLN A 41 -11.70 10.49 1.44
CA GLN A 41 -10.33 10.71 1.89
C GLN A 41 -9.38 9.69 1.26
N SER A 42 -8.11 10.05 1.15
CA SER A 42 -7.12 9.18 0.51
C SER A 42 -5.76 9.21 1.20
N ALA A 43 -5.01 8.13 0.99
CA ALA A 43 -3.58 8.08 1.29
C ALA A 43 -2.83 7.56 0.06
N LYS A 44 -1.74 8.22 -0.31
CA LYS A 44 -0.94 7.89 -1.48
C LYS A 44 0.51 7.71 -1.07
N PHE A 45 1.07 6.60 -1.52
CA PHE A 45 2.46 6.25 -1.33
C PHE A 45 3.10 5.97 -2.69
N LEU A 46 4.30 6.48 -2.92
CA LEU A 46 5.09 6.19 -4.12
C LEU A 46 6.18 5.19 -3.78
N TRP A 47 6.38 4.24 -4.68
CA TRP A 47 7.47 3.30 -4.52
C TRP A 47 8.82 4.01 -4.71
N GLN A 48 9.71 3.82 -3.74
CA GLN A 48 11.09 4.26 -3.80
C GLN A 48 11.95 2.99 -3.84
N GLY A 49 12.29 2.56 -5.05
CA GLY A 49 13.18 1.42 -5.26
C GLY A 49 14.60 1.72 -4.78
N ASP A 50 15.28 0.71 -4.23
CA ASP A 50 16.71 0.80 -3.94
C ASP A 50 17.49 0.60 -5.25
N ILE A 51 17.88 1.72 -5.84
CA ILE A 51 18.62 1.79 -7.11
C ILE A 51 20.09 1.37 -6.94
N PHE A 52 20.62 1.41 -5.71
CA PHE A 52 22.05 1.21 -5.47
C PHE A 52 22.45 -0.26 -5.39
N TYR A 53 21.58 -1.11 -4.84
CA TYR A 53 21.87 -2.54 -4.67
C TYR A 53 21.17 -3.46 -5.67
N ASN A 54 20.43 -2.89 -6.63
CA ASN A 54 19.63 -3.63 -7.63
C ASN A 54 18.76 -4.75 -7.00
N LYS A 55 18.36 -4.53 -5.74
CA LYS A 55 17.45 -5.41 -5.02
C LYS A 55 16.08 -4.81 -5.21
N GLU A 56 15.38 -5.26 -6.25
CA GLU A 56 13.95 -4.95 -6.47
C GLU A 56 13.10 -5.20 -5.21
N LYS A 57 13.60 -6.04 -4.30
CA LYS A 57 13.00 -6.39 -3.00
C LYS A 57 13.33 -5.45 -1.83
N ALA A 58 14.19 -4.44 -2.01
CA ALA A 58 14.71 -3.60 -0.93
C ALA A 58 14.16 -2.16 -0.93
N GLY A 59 13.15 -1.86 -1.74
CA GLY A 59 12.49 -0.55 -1.73
C GLY A 59 11.46 -0.39 -0.60
N TYR A 60 10.94 0.83 -0.50
CA TYR A 60 9.86 1.17 0.44
C TYR A 60 8.84 2.10 -0.20
N PHE A 61 7.66 2.15 0.38
CA PHE A 61 6.61 3.08 -0.02
C PHE A 61 6.78 4.41 0.73
N LYS A 62 7.19 5.45 0.01
CA LYS A 62 7.30 6.82 0.54
C LYS A 62 5.92 7.47 0.56
N GLU A 63 5.49 7.94 1.73
CA GLU A 63 4.26 8.69 1.89
C GLU A 63 4.31 10.03 1.13
N ILE A 64 3.24 10.34 0.38
CA ILE A 64 3.04 11.61 -0.32
C ILE A 64 1.90 12.41 0.32
N ASN A 65 0.79 11.75 0.60
CA ASN A 65 -0.31 12.26 1.41
C ASN A 65 -0.94 11.13 2.21
N ASN A 66 -1.59 11.44 3.32
CA ASN A 66 -2.17 10.43 4.18
C ASN A 66 -3.26 11.00 5.09
N ASP A 67 -4.41 11.32 4.50
CA ASP A 67 -5.55 11.85 5.24
C ASP A 67 -6.24 10.75 6.09
N LEU A 68 -5.85 9.49 5.87
CA LEU A 68 -6.42 8.29 6.49
C LEU A 68 -5.64 7.83 7.73
N GLY A 69 -4.42 8.33 7.95
CA GLY A 69 -3.53 7.89 9.02
C GLY A 69 -3.01 6.45 8.85
N VAL A 70 -2.99 5.93 7.63
CA VAL A 70 -2.57 4.55 7.32
C VAL A 70 -1.05 4.44 7.29
N LYS A 71 -0.49 3.38 7.86
CA LYS A 71 0.95 3.10 7.74
C LYS A 71 1.18 1.95 6.78
N VAL A 72 2.21 2.07 5.95
CA VAL A 72 2.61 1.03 4.99
C VAL A 72 4.05 0.65 5.26
N SER A 73 4.31 -0.64 5.42
CA SER A 73 5.66 -1.20 5.46
C SER A 73 5.79 -2.25 4.37
N HIS A 74 6.98 -2.33 3.75
CA HIS A 74 7.29 -3.31 2.72
C HIS A 74 8.44 -4.20 3.17
N TYR A 75 8.32 -5.50 2.96
CA TYR A 75 9.38 -6.47 3.21
C TYR A 75 9.27 -7.65 2.25
N GLU A 76 10.32 -7.88 1.45
CA GLU A 76 10.49 -9.04 0.57
C GLU A 76 9.32 -9.38 -0.39
N GLY A 77 8.58 -8.37 -0.85
CA GLY A 77 7.42 -8.53 -1.74
C GLY A 77 6.09 -8.66 -1.01
N PHE A 78 6.08 -8.47 0.31
CA PHE A 78 4.86 -8.30 1.10
C PHE A 78 4.72 -6.83 1.51
N ILE A 79 3.48 -6.37 1.61
CA ILE A 79 3.16 -5.12 2.30
C ILE A 79 2.33 -5.39 3.53
N THR A 80 2.66 -4.70 4.60
CA THR A 80 1.82 -4.62 5.79
C THR A 80 1.18 -3.24 5.80
N VAL A 81 -0.15 -3.23 5.83
CA VAL A 81 -0.99 -2.04 5.92
C VAL A 81 -1.58 -1.99 7.31
N THR A 82 -1.30 -0.94 8.06
CA THR A 82 -1.85 -0.71 9.40
C THR A 82 -2.78 0.48 9.39
N ASN A 83 -4.01 0.28 9.83
CA ASN A 83 -5.00 1.33 9.95
C ASN A 83 -4.60 2.35 11.02
N GLY A 84 -5.10 3.59 10.86
CA GLY A 84 -4.96 4.64 11.86
C GLY A 84 -5.81 4.39 13.12
N GLY A 85 -5.99 5.45 13.91
CA GLY A 85 -6.58 5.37 15.25
C GLY A 85 -8.11 5.15 15.33
N GLY A 86 -8.83 5.14 14.20
CA GLY A 86 -10.29 4.95 14.16
C GLY A 86 -10.70 3.86 13.18
N GLU A 87 -11.89 3.28 13.38
CA GLU A 87 -12.45 2.30 12.46
C GLU A 87 -12.78 2.95 11.11
N GLN A 88 -12.43 2.28 10.01
CA GLN A 88 -12.76 2.76 8.67
C GLN A 88 -12.69 1.66 7.61
N TYR A 89 -13.46 1.82 6.54
CA TYR A 89 -13.30 1.04 5.31
C TYR A 89 -12.08 1.52 4.53
N LEU A 90 -11.25 0.59 4.07
CA LEU A 90 -10.11 0.87 3.21
C LEU A 90 -10.15 0.00 1.96
N GLU A 91 -10.05 0.65 0.80
CA GLU A 91 -9.74 0.01 -0.47
C GLU A 91 -8.33 0.43 -0.91
N GLY A 92 -7.43 -0.54 -1.02
CA GLY A 92 -6.05 -0.37 -1.44
C GLY A 92 -5.87 -0.83 -2.88
N ALA A 93 -5.27 0.04 -3.69
CA ALA A 93 -5.03 -0.19 -5.11
C ALA A 93 -3.58 0.11 -5.48
N LEU A 94 -2.96 -0.80 -6.22
CA LEU A 94 -1.65 -0.60 -6.84
C LEU A 94 -1.81 -0.11 -8.27
N LYS A 95 -1.04 0.93 -8.59
CA LYS A 95 -0.90 1.45 -9.94
C LYS A 95 0.52 1.14 -10.45
N PRO A 96 0.65 0.45 -11.60
CA PRO A 96 1.92 0.21 -12.28
C PRO A 96 2.42 1.45 -13.02
#